data_AF-A0AAD7YNP1-F1
#
_entry.id   AF-A0AAD7YNP1-F1
#
_cell.length_a   1.000
_cell.length_b   1.000
_cell.length_c   1.000
_cell.angle_alpha   90.00
_cell.angle_beta   90.00
_cell.angle_gamma   90.00
#
_symmetry.space_group_name_H-M   'P 1'
#
loop_
_entity.id
_entity.type
_entity.pdbx_description
1 polymer ?
#
loop_
_entity_poly.entity_id
_entity_poly.type
_entity_poly.pdbx_seq_one_letter_code
_entity_poly.pdbx_strand_id
1 'polypeptide(L)'
;MGTAMAKITTIQESNSKYYQLEENEHEHVNSKLTASSSRAGETVLTITSVLLISLVTAAACASLYHVWHSGDNLPENSIQMEYIVMRNVIQESDTVCKDVTPKVISCYYNFPSEQDFNQLMPYHIHPNLCTHINMAFARVVNNEIQLDEYQYRTLLEIVKLKQHNPTLKILVSVGGAKNDNGFPNMVLNHKSRKTFIKSIKNLLRNYSLDGIDLDWEFPALHNFATAGRERQHFSQLLREIRMEYTREKRNYLLTIAAAAPKTIVDISYDVDQLNEYLDFVNIMTYDYHYFTKYTPFTGFNSPLYQRSTEQMYLATLNINYTVHMYLDKGLDRNKIVVGIPTYGHTFTLFNPNNHNVNSPASGFGALGSLGFVNYPDVCAFVNNTSNVKITEDDDAKVPYLYSHKEWVSYEGTQSVEEKAKFIVENKLGGAMIYSLNADDYAGMCRGALPGRAGGFPLSATSSVSGEVFIIRVRKARDTSALRAARWRGRRPRGRRGPQLGAAAAALRARAAACSSIQNRTRRIHYTSN
;
A
#
# COMPACT_ATOMS: atom_id res chain seq x y z
N MET A 1 -64.73 -19.51 10.49
CA MET A 1 -63.47 -18.76 10.25
C MET A 1 -62.90 -18.03 11.49
N GLY A 2 -63.62 -17.92 12.61
CA GLY A 2 -63.13 -17.21 13.82
C GLY A 2 -62.22 -17.99 14.78
N THR A 3 -62.07 -19.32 14.63
CA THR A 3 -61.24 -20.16 15.54
C THR A 3 -59.90 -20.60 14.93
N ALA A 4 -59.63 -20.27 13.67
CA ALA A 4 -58.34 -20.51 13.01
C ALA A 4 -57.38 -19.31 13.13
N MET A 5 -57.90 -18.08 13.24
CA MET A 5 -57.10 -16.86 13.41
C MET A 5 -56.44 -16.76 14.80
N ALA A 6 -57.11 -17.23 15.86
CA ALA A 6 -56.56 -17.14 17.22
C ALA A 6 -55.38 -18.10 17.49
N LYS A 7 -55.22 -19.17 16.70
CA LYS A 7 -54.07 -20.10 16.81
C LYS A 7 -52.85 -19.64 16.01
N ILE A 8 -53.01 -18.74 15.04
CA ILE A 8 -51.90 -18.22 14.23
C ILE A 8 -51.18 -17.07 14.97
N THR A 9 -51.92 -16.25 15.72
CA THR A 9 -51.33 -15.15 16.53
C THR A 9 -50.49 -15.67 17.70
N THR A 10 -50.89 -16.78 18.35
CA THR A 10 -50.11 -17.35 19.47
C THR A 10 -48.79 -17.97 19.02
N ILE A 11 -48.69 -18.43 17.77
CA ILE A 11 -47.45 -19.02 17.20
C ILE A 11 -46.47 -17.92 16.76
N GLN A 12 -46.96 -16.75 16.32
CA GLN A 12 -46.10 -15.61 15.97
C GLN A 12 -45.48 -14.93 17.21
N GLU A 13 -46.19 -14.83 18.33
CA GLU A 13 -45.65 -14.27 19.57
C GLU A 13 -44.62 -15.19 20.27
N SER A 14 -44.77 -16.52 20.17
CA SER A 14 -43.77 -17.47 20.66
C SER A 14 -42.50 -17.51 19.80
N ASN A 15 -42.63 -17.31 18.47
CA ASN A 15 -41.46 -17.25 17.59
C ASN A 15 -40.67 -15.95 17.77
N SER A 16 -41.33 -14.81 18.03
CA SER A 16 -40.64 -13.54 18.31
C SER A 16 -39.81 -13.58 19.61
N LYS A 17 -40.28 -14.30 20.64
CA LYS A 17 -39.51 -14.50 21.89
C LYS A 17 -38.36 -15.50 21.73
N TYR A 18 -38.47 -16.49 20.83
CA TYR A 18 -37.38 -17.41 20.52
C TYR A 18 -36.24 -16.72 19.75
N TYR A 19 -36.57 -15.87 18.76
CA TYR A 19 -35.56 -15.11 18.00
C TYR A 19 -34.82 -14.07 18.86
N GLN A 20 -35.48 -13.44 19.84
CA GLN A 20 -34.79 -12.52 20.77
C GLN A 20 -33.92 -13.22 21.82
N LEU A 21 -34.16 -14.50 22.12
CA LEU A 21 -33.29 -15.30 23.00
C LEU A 21 -32.05 -15.82 22.24
N GLU A 22 -32.20 -16.20 20.96
CA GLU A 22 -31.07 -16.58 20.10
C GLU A 22 -30.14 -15.40 19.76
N GLU A 23 -30.67 -14.19 19.54
CA GLU A 23 -29.83 -13.00 19.29
C GLU A 23 -29.00 -12.59 20.52
N ASN A 24 -29.58 -12.67 21.73
CA ASN A 24 -28.86 -12.34 22.97
C ASN A 24 -27.82 -13.41 23.34
N GLU A 25 -28.04 -14.70 23.03
CA GLU A 25 -27.01 -15.73 23.17
C GLU A 25 -25.92 -15.59 22.10
N HIS A 26 -26.24 -15.19 20.88
CA HIS A 26 -25.26 -14.94 19.82
C HIS A 26 -24.34 -13.73 20.09
N GLU A 27 -24.85 -12.66 20.70
CA GLU A 27 -24.03 -11.49 21.09
C GLU A 27 -23.09 -11.81 22.27
N HIS A 28 -23.54 -12.63 23.21
CA HIS A 28 -22.72 -13.09 24.35
C HIS A 28 -21.66 -14.13 23.92
N VAL A 29 -21.94 -14.93 22.88
CA VAL A 29 -20.99 -15.87 22.27
C VAL A 29 -20.00 -15.15 21.34
N ASN A 30 -20.40 -14.10 20.60
CA ASN A 30 -19.50 -13.32 19.75
C ASN A 30 -18.53 -12.41 20.53
N SER A 31 -18.93 -11.87 21.69
CA SER A 31 -18.00 -11.16 22.58
C SER A 31 -16.98 -12.10 23.25
N LYS A 32 -17.36 -13.36 23.52
CA LYS A 32 -16.43 -14.41 23.96
C LYS A 32 -15.56 -14.95 22.83
N LEU A 33 -16.06 -15.01 21.59
CA LEU A 33 -15.29 -15.45 20.42
C LEU A 33 -14.25 -14.41 19.97
N THR A 34 -14.54 -13.11 20.10
CA THR A 34 -13.58 -12.02 19.84
C THR A 34 -12.51 -11.92 20.94
N ALA A 35 -12.86 -12.21 22.20
CA ALA A 35 -11.87 -12.41 23.27
C ALA A 35 -11.07 -13.72 23.10
N SER A 36 -11.66 -14.76 22.47
CA SER A 36 -10.95 -15.98 22.11
C SER A 36 -10.08 -15.83 20.86
N SER A 37 -10.43 -14.91 19.93
CA SER A 37 -9.67 -14.71 18.69
C SER A 37 -8.36 -13.94 18.92
N SER A 38 -8.29 -13.10 19.95
CA SER A 38 -7.03 -12.49 20.39
C SER A 38 -6.07 -13.52 21.00
N ARG A 39 -6.59 -14.47 21.80
CA ARG A 39 -5.83 -15.64 22.26
C ARG A 39 -5.53 -16.64 21.14
N ALA A 40 -6.44 -16.84 20.19
CA ALA A 40 -6.22 -17.71 19.03
C ALA A 40 -5.19 -17.11 18.07
N GLY A 41 -5.09 -15.78 17.94
CA GLY A 41 -4.04 -15.11 17.20
C GLY A 41 -2.64 -15.39 17.79
N GLU A 42 -2.49 -15.31 19.11
CA GLU A 42 -1.25 -15.70 19.80
C GLU A 42 -0.98 -17.22 19.72
N THR A 43 -2.04 -18.03 19.75
CA THR A 43 -1.95 -19.50 19.62
C THR A 43 -1.61 -19.92 18.19
N VAL A 44 -2.10 -19.23 17.16
CA VAL A 44 -1.77 -19.45 15.74
C VAL A 44 -0.35 -18.99 15.44
N LEU A 45 0.12 -17.90 16.06
CA LEU A 45 1.53 -17.45 15.98
C LEU A 45 2.50 -18.43 16.66
N THR A 46 2.10 -19.04 17.77
CA THR A 46 2.90 -20.11 18.39
C THR A 46 2.79 -21.43 17.62
N ILE A 47 1.62 -21.80 17.10
CA ILE A 47 1.43 -23.01 16.29
C ILE A 47 2.20 -22.90 14.96
N THR A 48 2.20 -21.76 14.28
CA THR A 48 2.98 -21.56 13.04
C THR A 48 4.47 -21.56 13.30
N SER A 49 4.93 -20.92 14.39
CA SER A 49 6.34 -20.97 14.80
C SER A 49 6.77 -22.39 15.22
N VAL A 50 5.92 -23.11 15.93
CA VAL A 50 6.15 -24.51 16.33
C VAL A 50 6.11 -25.43 15.10
N LEU A 51 5.18 -25.24 14.16
CA LEU A 51 5.14 -25.97 12.90
C LEU A 51 6.39 -25.71 12.06
N LEU A 52 6.87 -24.47 11.98
CA LEU A 52 8.11 -24.15 11.27
C LEU A 52 9.33 -24.81 11.94
N ILE A 53 9.41 -24.75 13.27
CA ILE A 53 10.47 -25.43 14.04
C ILE A 53 10.37 -26.95 13.87
N SER A 54 9.16 -27.51 13.91
CA SER A 54 8.87 -28.94 13.72
C SER A 54 9.18 -29.41 12.30
N LEU A 55 8.91 -28.60 11.28
CA LEU A 55 9.25 -28.89 9.89
C LEU A 55 10.77 -28.82 9.67
N VAL A 56 11.43 -27.78 10.18
CA VAL A 56 12.90 -27.66 10.10
C VAL A 56 13.59 -28.78 10.87
N THR A 57 13.06 -29.19 12.02
CA THR A 57 13.59 -30.35 12.77
C THR A 57 13.27 -31.67 12.08
N ALA A 58 12.08 -31.83 11.48
CA ALA A 58 11.73 -33.03 10.71
C ALA A 58 12.58 -33.16 9.44
N ALA A 59 12.83 -32.08 8.70
CA ALA A 59 13.69 -32.05 7.53
C ALA A 59 15.15 -32.32 7.88
N ALA A 60 15.64 -31.77 8.99
CA ALA A 60 16.96 -32.09 9.54
C ALA A 60 17.04 -33.58 9.94
N CYS A 61 16.04 -34.11 10.65
CA CYS A 61 15.97 -35.53 11.03
C CYS A 61 15.88 -36.47 9.83
N ALA A 62 15.08 -36.14 8.81
CA ALA A 62 14.95 -36.92 7.58
C ALA A 62 16.25 -36.92 6.76
N SER A 63 16.96 -35.77 6.72
CA SER A 63 18.27 -35.67 6.09
C SER A 63 19.32 -36.52 6.83
N LEU A 64 19.32 -36.49 8.17
CA LEU A 64 20.18 -37.33 9.01
C LEU A 64 19.87 -38.82 8.83
N TYR A 65 18.59 -39.17 8.75
CA TYR A 65 18.13 -40.54 8.52
C TYR A 65 18.54 -41.06 7.13
N HIS A 66 18.38 -40.24 6.09
CA HIS A 66 18.80 -40.61 4.73
C HIS A 66 20.29 -40.84 4.62
N VAL A 67 21.12 -39.97 5.22
CA VAL A 67 22.59 -40.13 5.25
C VAL A 67 23.00 -41.36 6.05
N TRP A 68 22.27 -41.68 7.13
CA TRP A 68 22.55 -42.86 7.94
C TRP A 68 22.16 -44.19 7.27
N HIS A 69 21.18 -44.18 6.34
CA HIS A 69 20.67 -45.38 5.67
C HIS A 69 21.13 -45.55 4.22
N SER A 70 21.72 -44.53 3.59
CA SER A 70 22.34 -44.68 2.25
C SER A 70 23.66 -45.47 2.28
N GLY A 71 24.15 -45.86 3.46
CA GLY A 71 25.40 -46.63 3.60
C GLY A 71 26.66 -45.79 3.39
N ASP A 72 26.50 -44.48 3.22
CA ASP A 72 27.62 -43.54 3.18
C ASP A 72 28.13 -43.33 4.61
N ASN A 73 29.46 -43.42 4.81
CA ASN A 73 30.06 -43.15 6.11
C ASN A 73 29.61 -41.77 6.61
N LEU A 74 29.02 -41.72 7.80
CA LEU A 74 28.71 -40.46 8.48
C LEU A 74 29.97 -39.57 8.44
N PRO A 75 29.88 -38.33 7.92
CA PRO A 75 31.07 -37.50 7.78
C PRO A 75 31.69 -37.26 9.15
N GLU A 76 32.97 -37.62 9.32
CA GLU A 76 33.69 -37.58 10.60
C GLU A 76 33.80 -36.17 11.20
N ASN A 77 33.43 -35.13 10.45
CA ASN A 77 33.63 -33.75 10.83
C ASN A 77 32.32 -32.95 10.89
N SER A 78 32.07 -32.31 12.03
CA SER A 78 30.82 -31.57 12.34
C SER A 78 30.48 -30.47 11.33
N ILE A 79 31.49 -29.96 10.61
CA ILE A 79 31.37 -28.90 9.61
C ILE A 79 30.63 -29.37 8.36
N GLN A 80 30.84 -30.61 7.90
CA GLN A 80 30.14 -31.14 6.72
C GLN A 80 28.67 -31.42 7.01
N MET A 81 28.36 -31.89 8.23
CA MET A 81 26.98 -32.06 8.70
C MET A 81 26.25 -30.73 8.81
N GLU A 82 26.91 -29.69 9.34
CA GLU A 82 26.35 -28.33 9.41
C GLU A 82 26.07 -27.76 8.01
N TYR A 83 26.95 -28.04 7.03
CA TYR A 83 26.76 -27.62 5.64
C TYR A 83 25.57 -28.29 4.95
N ILE A 84 25.38 -29.60 5.11
CA ILE A 84 24.26 -30.34 4.50
C ILE A 84 22.92 -29.87 5.09
N VAL A 85 22.85 -29.73 6.42
CA VAL A 85 21.65 -29.23 7.10
C VAL A 85 21.35 -27.79 6.69
N MET A 86 22.36 -26.90 6.64
CA MET A 86 22.17 -25.52 6.16
C MET A 86 21.66 -25.48 4.73
N ARG A 87 22.21 -26.29 3.82
CA ARG A 87 21.82 -26.27 2.40
C ARG A 87 20.36 -26.67 2.19
N ASN A 88 19.90 -27.72 2.88
CA ASN A 88 18.52 -28.20 2.77
C ASN A 88 17.53 -27.25 3.46
N VAL A 89 17.90 -26.65 4.60
CA VAL A 89 17.08 -25.62 5.27
C VAL A 89 16.98 -24.36 4.42
N ILE A 90 18.05 -23.94 3.75
CA ILE A 90 18.01 -22.82 2.80
C ILE A 90 17.06 -23.14 1.64
N GLN A 91 17.11 -24.36 1.08
CA GLN A 91 16.28 -24.78 -0.03
C GLN A 91 14.78 -24.88 0.34
N GLU A 92 14.45 -25.32 1.57
CA GLU A 92 13.08 -25.26 2.10
C GLU A 92 12.64 -23.82 2.44
N SER A 93 13.54 -22.97 2.94
CA SER A 93 13.23 -21.56 3.18
C SER A 93 13.00 -20.78 1.88
N ASP A 94 13.73 -21.11 0.82
CA ASP A 94 13.56 -20.53 -0.52
C ASP A 94 12.25 -20.98 -1.19
N THR A 95 11.69 -22.12 -0.78
CA THR A 95 10.36 -22.56 -1.24
C THR A 95 9.23 -21.89 -0.46
N VAL A 96 9.43 -21.56 0.82
CA VAL A 96 8.48 -20.77 1.63
C VAL A 96 8.49 -19.28 1.24
N CYS A 97 9.63 -18.73 0.79
CA CYS A 97 9.75 -17.34 0.33
C CYS A 97 9.31 -17.11 -1.13
N LYS A 98 8.99 -18.16 -1.89
CA LYS A 98 8.64 -18.07 -3.31
C LYS A 98 7.23 -17.56 -3.60
N ASP A 99 6.37 -17.45 -2.58
CA ASP A 99 4.94 -17.15 -2.76
C ASP A 99 4.56 -15.69 -2.48
N VAL A 100 5.54 -14.79 -2.27
CA VAL A 100 5.28 -13.36 -2.11
C VAL A 100 5.60 -12.64 -3.42
N THR A 101 4.57 -12.36 -4.22
CA THR A 101 4.70 -11.41 -5.32
C THR A 101 5.12 -10.04 -4.73
N PRO A 102 6.22 -9.43 -5.22
CA PRO A 102 6.66 -8.13 -4.73
C PRO A 102 5.55 -7.10 -4.91
N LYS A 103 5.21 -6.37 -3.84
CA LYS A 103 4.19 -5.31 -3.91
C LYS A 103 4.75 -4.09 -4.63
N VAL A 104 3.92 -3.49 -5.49
CA VAL A 104 4.22 -2.23 -6.15
C VAL A 104 3.99 -1.09 -5.16
N ILE A 105 5.01 -0.26 -4.94
CA ILE A 105 4.89 1.08 -4.37
C ILE A 105 5.11 2.07 -5.52
N SER A 106 4.01 2.61 -6.04
CA SER A 106 3.91 3.47 -7.23
C SER A 106 3.75 4.93 -6.82
N CYS A 107 4.83 5.70 -6.83
CA CYS A 107 4.85 7.05 -6.28
C CYS A 107 4.76 8.10 -7.40
N TYR A 108 3.76 8.98 -7.33
CA TYR A 108 3.69 10.14 -8.21
C TYR A 108 4.61 11.25 -7.71
N TYR A 109 5.46 11.75 -8.61
CA TYR A 109 6.32 12.90 -8.39
C TYR A 109 5.96 14.00 -9.39
N ASN A 110 5.36 15.06 -8.89
CA ASN A 110 4.99 16.22 -9.68
C ASN A 110 6.25 17.04 -9.99
N PHE A 111 6.45 17.43 -11.25
CA PHE A 111 7.57 18.28 -11.64
C PHE A 111 7.60 19.57 -10.80
N PRO A 112 8.77 19.97 -10.27
CA PRO A 112 8.88 21.19 -9.51
C PRO A 112 8.66 22.40 -10.41
N SER A 113 8.03 23.43 -9.87
CA SER A 113 7.88 24.73 -10.51
C SER A 113 9.23 25.43 -10.60
N GLU A 114 9.51 26.12 -11.71
CA GLU A 114 10.70 26.96 -11.82
C GLU A 114 10.65 28.22 -10.92
N GLN A 115 9.48 28.55 -10.36
CA GLN A 115 9.23 29.80 -9.64
C GLN A 115 9.28 29.67 -8.11
N ASP A 116 9.33 28.45 -7.57
CA ASP A 116 9.26 28.21 -6.14
C ASP A 116 10.38 27.25 -5.69
N PHE A 117 11.14 27.71 -4.70
CA PHE A 117 12.34 27.05 -4.21
C PHE A 117 12.08 26.18 -2.97
N ASN A 118 10.88 26.27 -2.37
CA ASN A 118 10.49 25.49 -1.20
C ASN A 118 9.66 24.26 -1.62
N GLN A 119 10.19 23.49 -2.57
CA GLN A 119 9.52 22.36 -3.17
C GLN A 119 10.34 21.07 -3.08
N LEU A 120 9.65 19.94 -3.31
CA LEU A 120 10.31 18.66 -3.41
C LEU A 120 11.20 18.58 -4.67
N MET A 121 12.50 18.65 -4.46
CA MET A 121 13.51 18.41 -5.50
C MET A 121 13.96 16.94 -5.58
N PRO A 122 14.48 16.47 -6.74
CA PRO A 122 14.91 15.08 -6.94
C PRO A 122 15.89 14.54 -5.88
N TYR A 123 16.81 15.38 -5.40
CA TYR A 123 17.83 14.98 -4.42
C TYR A 123 17.28 14.68 -3.02
N HIS A 124 16.03 15.05 -2.71
CA HIS A 124 15.37 14.68 -1.47
C HIS A 124 14.81 13.25 -1.50
N ILE A 125 14.60 12.68 -2.70
CA ILE A 125 13.94 11.38 -2.84
C ILE A 125 14.95 10.27 -2.58
N HIS A 126 14.69 9.47 -1.56
CA HIS A 126 15.50 8.30 -1.28
C HIS A 126 15.28 7.20 -2.35
N PRO A 127 16.34 6.61 -2.96
CA PRO A 127 16.21 5.64 -4.06
C PRO A 127 15.40 4.37 -3.75
N ASN A 128 15.23 4.05 -2.47
CA ASN A 128 14.46 2.88 -1.99
C ASN A 128 13.10 3.25 -1.40
N LEU A 129 12.68 4.51 -1.50
CA LEU A 129 11.36 4.92 -1.00
C LEU A 129 10.24 4.28 -1.83
N CYS A 130 10.45 4.13 -3.14
CA CYS A 130 9.44 3.66 -4.07
C CYS A 130 10.02 2.54 -4.93
N THR A 131 9.15 1.64 -5.41
CA THR A 131 9.52 0.66 -6.44
C THR A 131 9.37 1.25 -7.84
N HIS A 132 8.40 2.15 -8.01
CA HIS A 132 8.09 2.85 -9.24
C HIS A 132 7.92 4.34 -8.94
N ILE A 133 8.50 5.22 -9.77
CA ILE A 133 8.26 6.66 -9.73
C ILE A 133 7.59 7.07 -11.05
N ASN A 134 6.43 7.69 -10.94
CA ASN A 134 5.66 8.26 -12.05
C ASN A 134 5.92 9.76 -12.12
N MET A 135 6.60 10.22 -13.17
CA MET A 135 6.96 11.62 -13.40
C MET A 135 5.76 12.37 -13.98
N ALA A 136 5.15 13.22 -13.17
CA ALA A 136 3.85 13.84 -13.44
C ALA A 136 3.99 15.36 -13.69
N PHE A 137 3.51 15.96 -14.77
CA PHE A 137 2.90 15.34 -15.94
C PHE A 137 3.50 15.85 -17.24
N ALA A 138 3.62 14.93 -18.20
CA ALA A 138 3.72 15.27 -19.60
C ALA A 138 2.33 15.57 -20.18
N ARG A 139 2.30 16.20 -21.35
CA ARG A 139 1.08 16.63 -22.05
C ARG A 139 0.93 15.91 -23.38
N VAL A 140 -0.30 15.84 -23.88
CA VAL A 140 -0.57 15.42 -25.26
C VAL A 140 -0.75 16.66 -26.13
N VAL A 141 0.20 16.94 -27.02
CA VAL A 141 0.14 18.09 -27.92
C VAL A 141 0.42 17.61 -29.34
N ASN A 142 -0.44 17.99 -30.29
CA ASN A 142 -0.37 17.52 -31.68
C ASN A 142 -0.30 15.99 -31.83
N ASN A 143 -0.96 15.26 -30.93
CA ASN A 143 -0.93 13.80 -30.82
C ASN A 143 0.44 13.21 -30.44
N GLU A 144 1.33 14.00 -29.83
CA GLU A 144 2.62 13.54 -29.31
C GLU A 144 2.74 13.85 -27.82
N ILE A 145 3.59 13.10 -27.11
CA ILE A 145 3.99 13.46 -25.75
C ILE A 145 4.88 14.69 -25.78
N GLN A 146 4.54 15.68 -24.97
CA GLN A 146 5.33 16.88 -24.77
C GLN A 146 5.72 17.05 -23.30
N LEU A 147 7.01 17.30 -23.09
CA LEU A 147 7.59 17.80 -21.85
C LEU A 147 8.29 19.13 -22.17
N ASP A 148 8.27 20.05 -21.22
CA ASP A 148 9.03 21.30 -21.29
C ASP A 148 10.50 21.06 -20.91
N GLU A 149 11.40 22.00 -21.26
CA GLU A 149 12.84 21.83 -21.07
C GLU A 149 13.23 21.53 -19.61
N TYR A 150 12.64 22.24 -18.65
CA TYR A 150 12.91 22.01 -17.23
C TYR A 150 12.43 20.64 -16.75
N GLN A 151 11.36 20.11 -17.34
CA GLN A 151 10.85 18.78 -17.01
C GLN A 151 11.82 17.70 -17.50
N TYR A 152 12.41 17.86 -18.69
CA TYR A 152 13.48 16.96 -19.17
C TYR A 152 14.71 16.98 -18.26
N ARG A 153 15.12 18.16 -17.77
CA ARG A 153 16.23 18.26 -16.79
C ARG A 153 15.92 17.49 -15.52
N THR A 154 14.73 17.69 -14.96
CA THR A 154 14.27 17.02 -13.74
C THR A 154 14.16 15.50 -13.94
N LEU A 155 13.62 15.06 -15.09
CA LEU A 155 13.52 13.66 -15.46
C LEU A 155 14.88 12.96 -15.43
N LEU A 156 15.91 13.59 -16.00
CA LEU A 156 17.26 13.05 -16.01
C LEU A 156 17.85 12.92 -14.59
N GLU A 157 17.56 13.86 -13.69
CA GLU A 157 18.00 13.75 -12.28
C GLU A 157 17.31 12.59 -11.56
N ILE A 158 16.02 12.38 -11.77
CA ILE A 158 15.29 11.24 -11.18
C ILE A 158 15.82 9.91 -11.75
N VAL A 159 16.12 9.85 -13.04
CA VAL A 159 16.73 8.66 -13.68
C VAL A 159 18.07 8.27 -13.04
N LYS A 160 18.86 9.22 -12.53
CA LYS A 160 20.11 8.92 -11.82
C LYS A 160 19.89 8.14 -10.52
N LEU A 161 18.71 8.18 -9.90
CA LEU A 161 18.41 7.38 -8.71
C LEU A 161 18.58 5.86 -8.97
N LYS A 162 18.43 5.42 -10.23
CA LYS A 162 18.69 4.02 -10.64
C LYS A 162 20.15 3.58 -10.47
N GLN A 163 21.09 4.52 -10.39
CA GLN A 163 22.50 4.21 -10.07
C GLN A 163 22.66 3.71 -8.63
N HIS A 164 21.77 4.14 -7.72
CA HIS A 164 21.74 3.71 -6.34
C HIS A 164 20.77 2.55 -6.09
N ASN A 165 19.67 2.50 -6.84
CA ASN A 165 18.74 1.37 -6.85
C ASN A 165 18.44 0.90 -8.28
N PRO A 166 19.20 -0.07 -8.82
CA PRO A 166 19.00 -0.57 -10.18
C PRO A 166 17.64 -1.24 -10.44
N THR A 167 16.88 -1.58 -9.39
CA THR A 167 15.55 -2.19 -9.53
C THR A 167 14.42 -1.16 -9.67
N LEU A 168 14.69 0.10 -9.31
CA LEU A 168 13.74 1.21 -9.42
C LEU A 168 13.26 1.38 -10.86
N LYS A 169 11.94 1.50 -11.02
CA LYS A 169 11.28 1.77 -12.29
C LYS A 169 10.86 3.23 -12.37
N ILE A 170 11.09 3.85 -13.52
CA ILE A 170 10.73 5.25 -13.74
C ILE A 170 9.86 5.33 -14.98
N LEU A 171 8.65 5.88 -14.78
CA LEU A 171 7.65 6.09 -15.82
C LEU A 171 7.40 7.59 -15.98
N VAL A 172 6.86 7.98 -17.13
CA VAL A 172 6.29 9.31 -17.33
C VAL A 172 4.77 9.19 -17.34
N SER A 173 4.09 9.97 -16.49
CA SER A 173 2.64 10.10 -16.50
C SER A 173 2.22 11.18 -17.47
N VAL A 174 1.26 10.86 -18.35
CA VAL A 174 0.73 11.76 -19.37
C VAL A 174 -0.70 12.11 -19.03
N GLY A 175 -1.02 13.40 -18.90
CA GLY A 175 -2.35 13.86 -18.53
C GLY A 175 -2.41 14.45 -17.12
N GLY A 176 -3.34 13.95 -16.31
CA GLY A 176 -3.70 14.46 -14.99
C GLY A 176 -4.77 15.55 -15.06
N ALA A 177 -5.39 15.82 -13.92
CA ALA A 177 -6.43 16.83 -13.78
C ALA A 177 -6.05 18.17 -14.45
N LYS A 178 -6.93 18.66 -15.34
CA LYS A 178 -6.76 19.89 -16.16
C LYS A 178 -5.65 19.84 -17.22
N ASN A 179 -5.06 18.68 -17.46
CA ASN A 179 -3.97 18.49 -18.43
C ASN A 179 -4.24 17.31 -19.40
N ASP A 180 -5.50 16.91 -19.53
CA ASP A 180 -5.97 15.76 -20.32
C ASP A 180 -6.65 16.15 -21.64
N ASN A 181 -6.74 17.45 -21.95
CA ASN A 181 -7.44 18.00 -23.11
C ASN A 181 -6.95 17.51 -24.48
N GLY A 182 -5.72 17.00 -24.57
CA GLY A 182 -5.16 16.43 -25.80
C GLY A 182 -5.61 14.99 -26.09
N PHE A 183 -6.10 14.25 -25.09
CA PHE A 183 -6.48 12.84 -25.25
C PHE A 183 -7.61 12.62 -26.27
N PRO A 184 -8.75 13.35 -26.25
CA PRO A 184 -9.85 13.08 -27.17
C PRO A 184 -9.44 13.11 -28.65
N ASN A 185 -8.63 14.10 -29.03
CA ASN A 185 -8.12 14.21 -30.40
C ASN A 185 -7.10 13.10 -30.71
N MET A 186 -6.23 12.77 -29.76
CA MET A 186 -5.20 11.75 -29.93
C MET A 186 -5.78 10.35 -30.10
N VAL A 187 -6.82 9.98 -29.35
CA VAL A 187 -7.43 8.64 -29.45
C VAL A 187 -8.37 8.48 -30.64
N LEU A 188 -8.78 9.60 -31.26
CA LEU A 188 -9.86 9.68 -32.25
C LEU A 188 -9.76 8.66 -33.40
N ASN A 189 -8.56 8.38 -33.89
CA ASN A 189 -8.36 7.43 -34.98
C ASN A 189 -6.99 6.74 -34.90
N HIS A 190 -6.82 5.69 -35.70
CA HIS A 190 -5.58 4.90 -35.73
C HIS A 190 -4.34 5.73 -36.09
N LYS A 191 -4.46 6.73 -36.99
CA LYS A 191 -3.32 7.56 -37.40
C LYS A 191 -2.81 8.42 -36.24
N SER A 192 -3.70 9.09 -35.50
CA SER A 192 -3.33 9.92 -34.35
C SER A 192 -2.73 9.08 -33.21
N ARG A 193 -3.31 7.91 -32.91
CA ARG A 193 -2.75 6.98 -31.92
C ARG A 193 -1.38 6.47 -32.32
N LYS A 194 -1.16 6.14 -33.60
CA LYS A 194 0.15 5.69 -34.09
C LYS A 194 1.23 6.78 -33.95
N THR A 195 0.88 8.05 -34.17
CA THR A 195 1.78 9.19 -33.92
C THR A 195 2.13 9.26 -32.43
N PHE A 196 1.14 9.15 -31.56
CA PHE A 196 1.35 9.16 -30.11
C PHE A 196 2.23 8.01 -29.64
N ILE A 197 1.96 6.79 -30.08
CA ILE A 197 2.75 5.59 -29.76
C ILE A 197 4.20 5.74 -30.23
N LYS A 198 4.42 6.35 -31.40
CA LYS A 198 5.77 6.65 -31.88
C LYS A 198 6.49 7.63 -30.94
N SER A 199 5.80 8.67 -30.45
CA SER A 199 6.37 9.62 -29.50
C SER A 199 6.73 8.98 -28.15
N ILE A 200 5.87 8.08 -27.62
CA ILE A 200 6.16 7.27 -26.42
C ILE A 200 7.48 6.52 -26.60
N LYS A 201 7.61 5.77 -27.70
CA LYS A 201 8.79 4.94 -27.95
C LYS A 201 10.07 5.77 -28.05
N ASN A 202 10.00 6.95 -28.65
CA ASN A 202 11.14 7.86 -28.72
C ASN A 202 11.56 8.34 -27.31
N LEU A 203 10.59 8.75 -26.49
CA LEU A 203 10.83 9.17 -25.12
C LEU A 203 11.47 8.06 -24.29
N LEU A 204 10.89 6.85 -24.29
CA LEU A 204 11.40 5.72 -23.49
C LEU A 204 12.83 5.35 -23.86
N ARG A 205 13.17 5.33 -25.16
CA ARG A 205 14.50 4.97 -25.66
C ARG A 205 15.55 6.04 -25.34
N ASN A 206 15.19 7.31 -25.44
CA ASN A 206 16.17 8.40 -25.31
C ASN A 206 16.49 8.74 -23.85
N TYR A 207 15.58 8.45 -22.91
CA TYR A 207 15.71 8.86 -21.51
C TYR A 207 15.83 7.70 -20.51
N SER A 208 16.08 6.47 -20.98
CA SER A 208 16.27 5.27 -20.14
C SER A 208 15.12 4.98 -19.16
N LEU A 209 13.90 5.25 -19.62
CA LEU A 209 12.67 5.04 -18.85
C LEU A 209 12.19 3.60 -18.95
N ASP A 210 11.43 3.16 -17.94
CA ASP A 210 10.91 1.81 -17.85
C ASP A 210 9.47 1.70 -18.37
N GLY A 211 8.74 2.79 -18.57
CA GLY A 211 7.37 2.72 -19.07
C GLY A 211 6.63 4.06 -19.14
N ILE A 212 5.34 3.98 -19.46
CA ILE A 212 4.41 5.10 -19.53
C ILE A 212 3.20 4.84 -18.65
N ASP A 213 2.72 5.89 -18.00
CA ASP A 213 1.47 5.91 -17.26
C ASP A 213 0.50 6.89 -17.95
N LEU A 214 -0.73 6.45 -18.23
CA LEU A 214 -1.72 7.31 -18.88
C LEU A 214 -2.77 7.75 -17.85
N ASP A 215 -2.94 9.05 -17.69
CA ASP A 215 -3.82 9.66 -16.71
C ASP A 215 -4.84 10.57 -17.41
N TRP A 216 -5.80 9.95 -18.11
CA TRP A 216 -6.89 10.68 -18.74
C TRP A 216 -8.08 10.75 -17.76
N GLU A 217 -8.47 11.96 -17.36
CA GLU A 217 -9.48 12.22 -16.34
C GLU A 217 -10.73 12.94 -16.87
N PHE A 218 -11.72 12.27 -17.47
CA PHE A 218 -11.80 10.84 -17.73
C PHE A 218 -12.33 10.60 -19.14
N PRO A 219 -11.94 9.49 -19.81
CA PRO A 219 -12.55 9.11 -21.08
C PRO A 219 -14.07 9.14 -20.97
N ALA A 220 -14.75 9.67 -21.97
CA ALA A 220 -16.20 9.66 -22.06
C ALA A 220 -16.99 10.49 -21.04
N LEU A 221 -16.33 11.16 -20.08
CA LEU A 221 -17.02 11.94 -19.05
C LEU A 221 -17.35 13.38 -19.49
N HIS A 222 -16.45 14.00 -20.26
CA HIS A 222 -16.56 15.43 -20.60
C HIS A 222 -17.35 15.71 -21.88
N ASN A 223 -17.57 14.69 -22.72
CA ASN A 223 -18.27 14.85 -23.99
C ASN A 223 -19.25 13.70 -24.24
N PHE A 224 -20.51 13.93 -23.85
CA PHE A 224 -21.58 12.94 -23.99
C PHE A 224 -21.84 12.51 -25.45
N ALA A 225 -21.52 13.35 -26.44
CA ALA A 225 -21.71 13.02 -27.87
C ALA A 225 -20.65 12.04 -28.40
N THR A 226 -19.50 11.93 -27.73
CA THR A 226 -18.40 11.01 -28.07
C THR A 226 -18.19 9.92 -27.03
N ALA A 227 -18.93 9.94 -25.92
CA ALA A 227 -18.73 9.09 -24.75
C ALA A 227 -18.49 7.60 -25.09
N GLY A 228 -19.43 6.95 -25.78
CA GLY A 228 -19.27 5.53 -26.12
C GLY A 228 -18.05 5.22 -27.02
N ARG A 229 -17.60 6.19 -27.83
CA ARG A 229 -16.44 6.04 -28.71
C ARG A 229 -15.13 6.25 -27.95
N GLU A 230 -15.09 7.20 -27.02
CA GLU A 230 -13.88 7.50 -26.25
C GLU A 230 -13.44 6.33 -25.38
N ARG A 231 -14.38 5.65 -24.69
CA ARG A 231 -14.09 4.43 -23.93
C ARG A 231 -13.43 3.36 -24.82
N GLN A 232 -14.05 3.03 -25.95
CA GLN A 232 -13.53 2.03 -26.89
C GLN A 232 -12.20 2.45 -27.51
N HIS A 233 -12.03 3.73 -27.85
CA HIS A 233 -10.80 4.26 -28.43
C HIS A 233 -9.65 4.26 -27.42
N PHE A 234 -9.94 4.46 -26.14
CA PHE A 234 -8.96 4.30 -25.07
C PHE A 234 -8.50 2.84 -24.96
N SER A 235 -9.43 1.88 -24.95
CA SER A 235 -9.10 0.44 -25.00
C SER A 235 -8.24 0.08 -26.22
N GLN A 236 -8.56 0.65 -27.41
CA GLN A 236 -7.74 0.48 -28.61
C GLN A 236 -6.33 1.07 -28.47
N LEU A 237 -6.18 2.24 -27.83
CA LEU A 237 -4.87 2.81 -27.56
C LEU A 237 -4.03 1.88 -26.68
N LEU A 238 -4.58 1.37 -25.57
CA LEU A 238 -3.88 0.47 -24.66
C LEU A 238 -3.41 -0.80 -25.38
N ARG A 239 -4.30 -1.40 -26.18
CA ARG A 239 -3.99 -2.54 -27.05
C ARG A 239 -2.84 -2.21 -27.99
N GLU A 240 -2.94 -1.13 -28.75
CA GLU A 240 -1.94 -0.76 -29.76
C GLU A 240 -0.56 -0.51 -29.13
N ILE A 241 -0.48 0.13 -27.94
CA ILE A 241 0.77 0.29 -27.19
C ILE A 241 1.34 -1.07 -26.79
N ARG A 242 0.55 -1.94 -26.15
CA ARG A 242 1.01 -3.26 -25.67
C ARG A 242 1.49 -4.13 -26.83
N MET A 243 0.78 -4.11 -27.96
CA MET A 243 1.18 -4.85 -29.16
C MET A 243 2.51 -4.34 -29.72
N GLU A 244 2.74 -3.02 -29.72
CA GLU A 244 4.03 -2.45 -30.13
C GLU A 244 5.18 -2.86 -29.21
N TYR A 245 4.97 -2.87 -27.89
CA TYR A 245 6.00 -3.33 -26.94
C TYR A 245 6.33 -4.81 -27.14
N THR A 246 5.30 -5.65 -27.32
CA THR A 246 5.44 -7.08 -27.59
C THR A 246 6.18 -7.34 -28.89
N ARG A 247 5.78 -6.65 -29.98
CA ARG A 247 6.42 -6.75 -31.31
C ARG A 247 7.90 -6.40 -31.27
N GLU A 248 8.27 -5.41 -30.47
CA GLU A 248 9.67 -4.97 -30.32
C GLU A 248 10.44 -5.74 -29.24
N LYS A 249 9.81 -6.74 -28.60
CA LYS A 249 10.37 -7.51 -27.49
C LYS A 249 10.91 -6.61 -26.38
N ARG A 250 10.19 -5.52 -26.10
CA ARG A 250 10.54 -4.56 -25.05
C ARG A 250 9.71 -4.86 -23.81
N ASN A 251 10.39 -4.90 -22.66
CA ASN A 251 9.76 -5.06 -21.36
C ASN A 251 9.43 -3.68 -20.76
N TYR A 252 8.74 -2.83 -21.52
CA TYR A 252 8.28 -1.54 -21.03
C TYR A 252 6.95 -1.71 -20.29
N LEU A 253 6.80 -0.97 -19.19
CA LEU A 253 5.58 -0.91 -18.42
C LEU A 253 4.55 0.00 -19.10
N LEU A 254 3.29 -0.41 -19.05
CA LEU A 254 2.13 0.38 -19.42
C LEU A 254 1.13 0.31 -18.26
N THR A 255 0.89 1.48 -17.65
CA THR A 255 -0.03 1.64 -16.51
C THR A 255 -1.00 2.77 -16.81
N ILE A 256 -2.05 2.88 -15.99
CA ILE A 256 -2.93 4.04 -15.98
C ILE A 256 -3.22 4.46 -14.55
N ALA A 257 -3.60 5.72 -14.38
CA ALA A 257 -4.41 6.17 -13.26
C ALA A 257 -5.91 6.05 -13.63
N ALA A 258 -6.71 5.44 -12.75
CA ALA A 258 -8.12 5.15 -13.00
C ALA A 258 -9.03 5.67 -11.88
N ALA A 259 -10.23 6.12 -12.24
CA ALA A 259 -11.23 6.62 -11.30
C ALA A 259 -11.66 5.57 -10.27
N ALA A 260 -11.97 5.99 -9.04
CA ALA A 260 -12.52 5.11 -8.02
C ALA A 260 -14.06 4.98 -8.01
N PRO A 261 -14.86 6.04 -8.24
CA PRO A 261 -16.32 5.94 -8.22
C PRO A 261 -16.86 5.06 -9.35
N LYS A 262 -17.72 4.08 -9.00
CA LYS A 262 -18.30 3.14 -9.95
C LYS A 262 -19.00 3.81 -11.14
N THR A 263 -19.66 4.94 -10.89
CA THR A 263 -20.38 5.73 -11.90
C THR A 263 -19.45 6.23 -13.01
N ILE A 264 -18.23 6.65 -12.66
CA ILE A 264 -17.22 7.05 -13.64
C ILE A 264 -16.64 5.81 -14.33
N VAL A 265 -16.33 4.77 -13.56
CA VAL A 265 -15.74 3.52 -14.09
C VAL A 265 -16.64 2.88 -15.16
N ASP A 266 -17.95 2.81 -14.93
CA ASP A 266 -18.91 2.26 -15.88
C ASP A 266 -18.95 3.01 -17.23
N ILE A 267 -18.68 4.31 -17.20
CA ILE A 267 -18.71 5.19 -18.38
C ILE A 267 -17.35 5.17 -19.10
N SER A 268 -16.25 5.14 -18.35
CA SER A 268 -14.92 5.47 -18.86
C SER A 268 -14.06 4.26 -19.23
N TYR A 269 -14.31 3.06 -18.69
CA TYR A 269 -13.38 1.93 -18.83
C TYR A 269 -14.04 0.60 -19.21
N ASP A 270 -13.44 -0.10 -20.17
CA ASP A 270 -13.65 -1.54 -20.37
C ASP A 270 -12.63 -2.28 -19.48
N VAL A 271 -13.03 -2.67 -18.26
CA VAL A 271 -12.12 -3.19 -17.22
C VAL A 271 -11.41 -4.49 -17.62
N ASP A 272 -12.05 -5.32 -18.44
CA ASP A 272 -11.45 -6.51 -19.05
C ASP A 272 -10.27 -6.14 -19.97
N GLN A 273 -10.40 -5.07 -20.75
CA GLN A 273 -9.33 -4.56 -21.61
C GLN A 273 -8.19 -3.93 -20.79
N LEU A 274 -8.52 -3.29 -19.65
CA LEU A 274 -7.51 -2.85 -18.69
C LEU A 274 -6.71 -4.04 -18.17
N ASN A 275 -7.39 -5.12 -17.78
CA ASN A 275 -6.75 -6.32 -17.26
C ASN A 275 -5.85 -6.99 -18.32
N GLU A 276 -6.26 -7.02 -19.59
CA GLU A 276 -5.46 -7.65 -20.65
C GLU A 276 -4.17 -6.86 -20.96
N TYR A 277 -4.27 -5.52 -21.09
CA TYR A 277 -3.19 -4.73 -21.69
C TYR A 277 -2.27 -4.01 -20.71
N LEU A 278 -2.68 -3.82 -19.45
CA LEU A 278 -1.89 -3.08 -18.47
C LEU A 278 -1.04 -4.01 -17.60
N ASP A 279 0.11 -3.53 -17.14
CA ASP A 279 0.90 -4.24 -16.13
C ASP A 279 0.20 -4.17 -14.76
N PHE A 280 -0.31 -2.98 -14.40
CA PHE A 280 -1.17 -2.74 -13.26
C PHE A 280 -1.95 -1.41 -13.42
N VAL A 281 -2.91 -1.19 -12.54
CA VAL A 281 -3.80 -0.01 -12.52
C VAL A 281 -3.62 0.73 -11.20
N ASN A 282 -3.20 1.99 -11.27
CA ASN A 282 -3.17 2.91 -10.14
C ASN A 282 -4.61 3.43 -9.93
N ILE A 283 -5.35 2.91 -8.96
CA ILE A 283 -6.72 3.36 -8.70
C ILE A 283 -6.68 4.59 -7.79
N MET A 284 -7.25 5.70 -8.23
CA MET A 284 -7.32 6.96 -7.49
C MET A 284 -8.38 6.88 -6.39
N THR A 285 -8.13 6.05 -5.37
CA THR A 285 -9.01 5.83 -4.22
C THR A 285 -8.89 6.96 -3.18
N TYR A 286 -9.06 8.17 -3.66
CA TYR A 286 -9.10 9.44 -2.94
C TYR A 286 -10.04 10.40 -3.70
N ASP A 287 -10.20 11.61 -3.20
CA ASP A 287 -11.19 12.59 -3.67
C ASP A 287 -12.64 12.06 -3.64
N TYR A 288 -12.94 11.12 -2.74
CA TYR A 288 -14.30 10.58 -2.56
C TYR A 288 -15.26 11.66 -2.05
N HIS A 289 -14.77 12.50 -1.13
CA HIS A 289 -15.52 13.60 -0.55
C HIS A 289 -14.68 14.87 -0.51
N TYR A 290 -15.17 15.90 -1.19
CA TYR A 290 -14.66 17.27 -1.12
C TYR A 290 -15.82 18.24 -1.22
N PHE A 291 -15.59 19.50 -0.84
CA PHE A 291 -16.65 20.50 -0.87
C PHE A 291 -17.12 20.76 -2.29
N THR A 292 -18.42 20.61 -2.52
CA THR A 292 -19.10 21.18 -3.69
C THR A 292 -20.40 21.86 -3.24
N LYS A 293 -20.94 22.74 -4.07
CA LYS A 293 -22.26 23.34 -3.81
C LYS A 293 -23.41 22.31 -3.79
N TYR A 294 -23.21 21.16 -4.42
CA TYR A 294 -24.21 20.09 -4.52
C TYR A 294 -24.09 19.06 -3.38
N THR A 295 -22.88 18.90 -2.84
CA THR A 295 -22.57 18.05 -1.69
C THR A 295 -21.85 18.88 -0.62
N PRO A 296 -22.53 19.87 0.00
CA PRO A 296 -21.92 20.81 0.94
C PRO A 296 -21.80 20.22 2.35
N PHE A 297 -21.25 19.01 2.44
CA PHE A 297 -21.11 18.27 3.70
C PHE A 297 -19.66 17.82 3.87
N THR A 298 -19.16 17.90 5.09
CA THR A 298 -17.85 17.33 5.45
C THR A 298 -17.82 15.83 5.19
N GLY A 299 -16.68 15.33 4.70
CA GLY A 299 -16.51 13.92 4.38
C GLY A 299 -15.03 13.57 4.25
N PHE A 300 -14.73 12.28 4.25
CA PHE A 300 -13.35 11.80 4.21
C PHE A 300 -12.77 11.82 2.79
N ASN A 301 -11.53 12.27 2.64
CA ASN A 301 -10.85 12.23 1.35
C ASN A 301 -10.74 10.79 0.81
N SER A 302 -10.28 9.87 1.66
CA SER A 302 -9.95 8.48 1.29
C SER A 302 -10.38 7.47 2.37
N PRO A 303 -11.68 7.33 2.67
CA PRO A 303 -12.13 6.36 3.69
C PRO A 303 -11.83 4.92 3.25
N LEU A 304 -11.35 4.07 4.17
CA LEU A 304 -11.06 2.66 3.89
C LEU A 304 -12.37 1.86 3.76
N TYR A 305 -13.30 2.09 4.67
CA TYR A 305 -14.62 1.45 4.70
C TYR A 305 -15.74 2.49 4.76
N GLN A 306 -16.96 2.05 4.45
CA GLN A 306 -18.17 2.84 4.67
C GLN A 306 -18.43 3.05 6.16
N ARG A 307 -19.04 4.18 6.51
CA ARG A 307 -19.60 4.40 7.85
C ARG A 307 -20.98 3.77 7.96
N SER A 308 -21.34 3.32 9.16
CA SER A 308 -22.66 2.76 9.46
C SER A 308 -23.84 3.69 9.11
N THR A 309 -23.61 5.00 9.11
CA THR A 309 -24.62 6.02 8.75
C THR A 309 -24.75 6.28 7.25
N GLU A 310 -23.83 5.78 6.42
CA GLU A 310 -23.83 6.01 4.98
C GLU A 310 -24.74 5.01 4.27
N GLN A 311 -25.48 5.48 3.28
CA GLN A 311 -26.43 4.67 2.52
C GLN A 311 -26.31 4.95 1.03
N MET A 312 -26.80 3.99 0.23
CA MET A 312 -26.90 4.10 -1.23
C MET A 312 -25.57 4.52 -1.85
N TYR A 313 -25.55 5.59 -2.65
CA TYR A 313 -24.35 6.06 -3.34
C TYR A 313 -23.21 6.39 -2.39
N LEU A 314 -23.47 7.03 -1.24
CA LEU A 314 -22.41 7.42 -0.29
C LEU A 314 -21.71 6.18 0.30
N ALA A 315 -22.45 5.09 0.53
CA ALA A 315 -21.89 3.82 1.01
C ALA A 315 -20.91 3.17 0.00
N THR A 316 -20.89 3.64 -1.26
CA THR A 316 -19.97 3.14 -2.29
C THR A 316 -18.66 3.94 -2.37
N LEU A 317 -18.56 5.08 -1.68
CA LEU A 317 -17.44 6.02 -1.80
C LEU A 317 -16.32 5.70 -0.80
N ASN A 318 -15.77 4.49 -0.87
CA ASN A 318 -14.66 4.03 -0.05
C ASN A 318 -13.77 3.02 -0.78
N ILE A 319 -12.53 2.86 -0.30
CA ILE A 319 -11.52 1.97 -0.90
C ILE A 319 -12.04 0.53 -0.99
N ASN A 320 -12.63 0.00 0.08
CA ASN A 320 -13.08 -1.38 0.12
C ASN A 320 -14.12 -1.67 -0.96
N TYR A 321 -15.13 -0.80 -1.12
CA TYR A 321 -16.12 -0.93 -2.19
C TYR A 321 -15.47 -0.84 -3.57
N THR A 322 -14.62 0.17 -3.81
CA THR A 322 -13.96 0.36 -5.11
C THR A 322 -13.13 -0.85 -5.50
N VAL A 323 -12.34 -1.42 -4.58
CA VAL A 323 -11.53 -2.62 -4.85
C VAL A 323 -12.42 -3.80 -5.25
N HIS A 324 -13.48 -4.09 -4.47
CA HIS A 324 -14.39 -5.19 -4.80
C HIS A 324 -15.11 -4.96 -6.13
N MET A 325 -15.50 -3.72 -6.43
CA MET A 325 -16.12 -3.36 -7.70
C MET A 325 -15.19 -3.61 -8.91
N TYR A 326 -13.89 -3.31 -8.79
CA TYR A 326 -12.93 -3.64 -9.85
C TYR A 326 -12.70 -5.15 -10.01
N LEU A 327 -12.66 -5.89 -8.89
CA LEU A 327 -12.56 -7.35 -8.89
C LEU A 327 -13.77 -8.00 -9.57
N ASP A 328 -14.98 -7.56 -9.22
CA ASP A 328 -16.22 -8.05 -9.80
C ASP A 328 -16.32 -7.76 -11.31
N LYS A 329 -15.63 -6.71 -11.77
CA LYS A 329 -15.50 -6.34 -13.19
C LYS A 329 -14.37 -7.08 -13.91
N GLY A 330 -13.60 -7.93 -13.24
CA GLY A 330 -12.59 -8.79 -13.85
C GLY A 330 -11.16 -8.24 -13.87
N LEU A 331 -10.85 -7.21 -13.07
CA LEU A 331 -9.45 -6.79 -12.88
C LEU A 331 -8.76 -7.75 -11.88
N ASP A 332 -7.61 -8.30 -12.25
CA ASP A 332 -6.89 -9.23 -11.38
C ASP A 332 -6.38 -8.55 -10.11
N ARG A 333 -6.46 -9.26 -8.96
CA ARG A 333 -6.03 -8.73 -7.64
C ARG A 333 -4.62 -8.14 -7.67
N ASN A 334 -3.68 -8.84 -8.31
CA ASN A 334 -2.29 -8.42 -8.40
C ASN A 334 -2.05 -7.20 -9.31
N LYS A 335 -3.05 -6.77 -10.10
CA LYS A 335 -3.02 -5.55 -10.91
C LYS A 335 -3.67 -4.35 -10.24
N ILE A 336 -4.36 -4.54 -9.12
CA ILE A 336 -4.97 -3.45 -8.36
C ILE A 336 -3.91 -2.80 -7.47
N VAL A 337 -3.59 -1.53 -7.74
CA VAL A 337 -2.70 -0.70 -6.92
C VAL A 337 -3.53 0.42 -6.28
N VAL A 338 -3.68 0.37 -4.96
CA VAL A 338 -4.60 1.25 -4.20
C VAL A 338 -3.97 2.62 -3.94
N GLY A 339 -4.65 3.69 -4.34
CA GLY A 339 -4.21 5.07 -4.12
C GLY A 339 -4.32 5.52 -2.65
N ILE A 340 -3.23 6.09 -2.14
CA ILE A 340 -3.11 6.67 -0.81
C ILE A 340 -2.73 8.14 -0.99
N PRO A 341 -3.61 9.08 -0.60
CA PRO A 341 -3.32 10.49 -0.73
C PRO A 341 -2.39 10.94 0.40
N THR A 342 -1.41 11.77 0.09
CA THR A 342 -0.59 12.50 1.08
C THR A 342 -1.08 13.93 1.28
N TYR A 343 -2.32 14.18 0.87
CA TYR A 343 -3.04 15.43 1.04
C TYR A 343 -4.43 15.14 1.62
N GLY A 344 -5.09 16.20 2.05
CA GLY A 344 -6.41 16.17 2.64
C GLY A 344 -7.37 17.13 1.96
N HIS A 345 -8.63 17.08 2.40
CA HIS A 345 -9.65 18.04 2.03
C HIS A 345 -10.09 18.90 3.20
N THR A 346 -10.28 20.19 2.93
CA THR A 346 -10.67 21.18 3.94
C THR A 346 -12.04 21.77 3.66
N PHE A 347 -12.78 22.01 4.75
CA PHE A 347 -14.14 22.51 4.73
C PHE A 347 -14.27 23.64 5.75
N THR A 348 -15.03 24.68 5.41
CA THR A 348 -15.50 25.66 6.38
C THR A 348 -16.86 25.19 6.90
N LEU A 349 -16.94 24.79 8.17
CA LEU A 349 -18.19 24.42 8.83
C LEU A 349 -19.17 25.60 8.87
N PHE A 350 -20.43 25.33 8.59
CA PHE A 350 -21.48 26.35 8.74
C PHE A 350 -21.64 26.77 10.21
N ASN A 351 -21.64 25.78 11.11
CA ASN A 351 -21.71 25.93 12.56
C ASN A 351 -20.54 25.16 13.21
N PRO A 352 -19.65 25.82 13.97
CA PRO A 352 -18.50 25.15 14.61
C PRO A 352 -18.90 24.07 15.64
N ASN A 353 -20.13 24.11 16.16
CA ASN A 353 -20.64 23.08 17.06
C ASN A 353 -21.09 21.81 16.31
N ASN A 354 -21.25 21.87 14.99
CA ASN A 354 -21.55 20.73 14.12
C ASN A 354 -20.27 20.34 13.38
N HIS A 355 -19.44 19.53 14.03
CA HIS A 355 -18.08 19.20 13.58
C HIS A 355 -17.89 17.72 13.25
N ASN A 356 -18.97 16.93 13.28
CA ASN A 356 -18.93 15.51 12.91
C ASN A 356 -18.86 15.37 11.38
N VAL A 357 -18.48 14.19 10.90
CA VAL A 357 -18.61 13.83 9.48
C VAL A 357 -20.06 14.02 9.02
N ASN A 358 -20.27 14.43 7.77
CA ASN A 358 -21.54 14.84 7.17
C ASN A 358 -22.15 16.12 7.75
N SER A 359 -21.38 16.92 8.50
CA SER A 359 -21.82 18.24 8.95
C SER A 359 -21.88 19.25 7.79
N PRO A 360 -22.87 20.16 7.74
CA PRO A 360 -22.96 21.18 6.71
C PRO A 360 -21.75 22.12 6.67
N ALA A 361 -21.22 22.34 5.47
CA ALA A 361 -20.13 23.23 5.17
C ALA A 361 -20.60 24.40 4.29
N SER A 362 -20.05 25.59 4.51
CA SER A 362 -20.33 26.79 3.72
C SER A 362 -19.35 27.01 2.57
N GLY A 363 -18.25 26.27 2.53
CA GLY A 363 -17.18 26.48 1.56
C GLY A 363 -16.00 25.53 1.77
N PHE A 364 -14.99 25.71 0.94
CA PHE A 364 -13.64 25.22 1.20
C PHE A 364 -13.12 25.76 2.54
N GLY A 365 -12.30 24.99 3.23
CA GLY A 365 -11.56 25.47 4.39
C GLY A 365 -10.56 26.55 4.01
N ALA A 366 -10.09 27.30 5.00
CA ALA A 366 -9.07 28.33 4.82
C ALA A 366 -7.66 27.72 4.70
N LEU A 367 -7.46 26.49 5.20
CA LEU A 367 -6.19 25.79 5.10
C LEU A 367 -5.99 25.20 3.71
N GLY A 368 -4.79 25.39 3.16
CA GLY A 368 -4.42 24.94 1.83
C GLY A 368 -5.01 25.83 0.72
N SER A 369 -5.32 25.24 -0.44
CA SER A 369 -5.82 25.95 -1.61
C SER A 369 -7.01 25.23 -2.23
N LEU A 370 -8.12 25.94 -2.44
CA LEU A 370 -9.35 25.41 -3.04
C LEU A 370 -9.86 24.12 -2.37
N GLY A 371 -9.68 24.01 -1.05
CA GLY A 371 -10.12 22.83 -0.30
C GLY A 371 -9.13 21.66 -0.32
N PHE A 372 -7.92 21.82 -0.87
CA PHE A 372 -6.85 20.83 -0.85
C PHE A 372 -5.74 21.29 0.09
N VAL A 373 -5.24 20.39 0.94
CA VAL A 373 -4.17 20.69 1.91
C VAL A 373 -3.10 19.61 1.91
N ASN A 374 -1.83 19.99 1.84
CA ASN A 374 -0.72 19.03 1.91
C ASN A 374 -0.51 18.55 3.36
N TYR A 375 0.02 17.35 3.56
CA TYR A 375 0.24 16.79 4.90
C TYR A 375 1.07 17.71 5.84
N PRO A 376 2.16 18.37 5.40
CA PRO A 376 2.89 19.33 6.24
C PRO A 376 2.06 20.51 6.72
N ASP A 377 1.12 20.99 5.92
CA ASP A 377 0.25 22.12 6.28
C ASP A 377 -0.76 21.71 7.35
N VAL A 378 -1.22 20.46 7.32
CA VAL A 378 -2.04 19.87 8.39
C VAL A 378 -1.23 19.83 9.70
N CYS A 379 0.03 19.40 9.65
CA CYS A 379 0.91 19.41 10.82
C CYS A 379 1.17 20.83 11.35
N ALA A 380 1.41 21.79 10.46
CA ALA A 380 1.61 23.19 10.81
C ALA A 380 0.35 23.77 11.47
N PHE A 381 -0.84 23.43 10.96
CA PHE A 381 -2.11 23.83 11.55
C PHE A 381 -2.27 23.32 12.98
N VAL A 382 -1.93 22.05 13.25
CA VAL A 382 -1.97 21.47 14.60
C VAL A 382 -1.02 22.18 15.56
N ASN A 383 0.19 22.51 15.10
CA ASN A 383 1.19 23.19 15.93
C ASN A 383 0.86 24.65 16.21
N ASN A 384 0.29 25.36 15.23
CA ASN A 384 0.11 26.81 15.29
C ASN A 384 -1.28 27.24 15.77
N THR A 385 -2.22 26.29 15.92
CA THR A 385 -3.61 26.58 16.28
C THR A 385 -3.94 26.01 17.65
N SER A 386 -4.54 26.82 18.52
CA SER A 386 -5.00 26.35 19.82
C SER A 386 -6.30 25.54 19.70
N ASN A 387 -6.50 24.59 20.62
CA ASN A 387 -7.73 23.79 20.74
C ASN A 387 -8.10 22.93 19.52
N VAL A 388 -7.12 22.56 18.69
CA VAL A 388 -7.36 21.59 17.61
C VAL A 388 -7.82 20.26 18.21
N LYS A 389 -8.92 19.73 17.70
CA LYS A 389 -9.45 18.41 18.05
C LYS A 389 -9.16 17.46 16.90
N ILE A 390 -8.49 16.35 17.21
CA ILE A 390 -8.20 15.27 16.27
C ILE A 390 -9.11 14.10 16.66
N THR A 391 -9.76 13.52 15.67
CA THR A 391 -10.67 12.37 15.83
C THR A 391 -10.30 11.29 14.81
N GLU A 392 -10.14 10.07 15.28
CA GLU A 392 -10.02 8.88 14.43
C GLU A 392 -11.42 8.28 14.25
N ASP A 393 -11.84 8.02 13.01
CA ASP A 393 -13.12 7.35 12.75
C ASP A 393 -12.91 5.84 12.70
N ASP A 394 -13.55 5.13 13.63
CA ASP A 394 -13.38 3.68 13.79
C ASP A 394 -14.01 2.88 12.65
N ASP A 395 -15.05 3.39 11.99
CA ASP A 395 -15.66 2.71 10.85
C ASP A 395 -14.76 2.88 9.61
N ALA A 396 -14.47 4.12 9.25
CA ALA A 396 -13.76 4.48 8.02
C ALA A 396 -12.24 4.29 8.09
N LYS A 397 -11.66 4.10 9.28
CA LYS A 397 -10.22 3.93 9.56
C LYS A 397 -9.35 5.09 9.06
N VAL A 398 -9.87 6.31 9.18
CA VAL A 398 -9.17 7.55 8.79
C VAL A 398 -9.39 8.66 9.82
N PRO A 399 -8.42 9.57 9.97
CA PRO A 399 -8.58 10.72 10.84
C PRO A 399 -9.28 11.90 10.16
N TYR A 400 -9.84 12.75 11.01
CA TYR A 400 -10.08 14.15 10.69
C TYR A 400 -9.70 15.03 11.88
N LEU A 401 -9.54 16.32 11.63
CA LEU A 401 -9.35 17.30 12.67
C LEU A 401 -10.21 18.53 12.43
N TYR A 402 -10.44 19.29 13.49
CA TYR A 402 -11.15 20.56 13.40
C TYR A 402 -10.70 21.55 14.47
N SER A 403 -10.83 22.83 14.15
CA SER A 403 -10.77 23.93 15.12
C SER A 403 -11.65 25.08 14.66
N HIS A 404 -12.53 25.54 15.55
CA HIS A 404 -13.57 26.50 15.20
C HIS A 404 -14.38 26.04 13.96
N LYS A 405 -14.29 26.75 12.84
CA LYS A 405 -14.97 26.40 11.59
C LYS A 405 -14.09 25.65 10.60
N GLU A 406 -12.80 25.50 10.86
CA GLU A 406 -11.91 24.74 9.99
C GLU A 406 -12.09 23.25 10.29
N TRP A 407 -12.37 22.46 9.25
CA TRP A 407 -12.49 21.01 9.33
C TRP A 407 -11.63 20.39 8.22
N VAL A 408 -10.82 19.39 8.57
CA VAL A 408 -9.81 18.81 7.68
C VAL A 408 -9.89 17.29 7.75
N SER A 409 -10.18 16.65 6.62
CA SER A 409 -9.92 15.22 6.43
C SER A 409 -8.51 15.06 5.88
N TYR A 410 -7.75 14.11 6.40
CA TYR A 410 -6.38 13.86 5.98
C TYR A 410 -6.00 12.39 6.23
N GLU A 411 -4.81 11.99 5.79
CA GLU A 411 -4.21 10.70 6.16
C GLU A 411 -3.21 10.86 7.29
N GLY A 412 -3.27 9.98 8.29
CA GLY A 412 -2.24 9.83 9.30
C GLY A 412 -1.41 8.56 9.06
N THR A 413 -0.31 8.40 9.78
CA THR A 413 0.49 7.16 9.66
C THR A 413 -0.30 5.91 10.03
N GLN A 414 -1.25 6.01 10.98
CA GLN A 414 -2.12 4.90 11.36
C GLN A 414 -3.08 4.51 10.24
N SER A 415 -3.77 5.47 9.60
CA SER A 415 -4.69 5.16 8.49
C SER A 415 -3.96 4.58 7.29
N VAL A 416 -2.74 5.05 7.01
CA VAL A 416 -1.87 4.46 5.98
C VAL A 416 -1.47 3.02 6.35
N GLU A 417 -1.16 2.73 7.62
CA GLU A 417 -0.86 1.37 8.08
C GLU A 417 -2.08 0.44 7.91
N GLU A 418 -3.28 0.90 8.24
CA GLU A 418 -4.52 0.13 8.04
C GLU A 418 -4.78 -0.17 6.56
N LYS A 419 -4.58 0.80 5.67
CA LYS A 419 -4.69 0.59 4.21
C LYS A 419 -3.64 -0.39 3.70
N ALA A 420 -2.42 -0.32 4.22
CA ALA A 420 -1.38 -1.23 3.81
C ALA A 420 -1.64 -2.67 4.29
N LYS A 421 -2.21 -2.86 5.50
CA LYS A 421 -2.72 -4.16 5.95
C LYS A 421 -3.82 -4.67 5.02
N PHE A 422 -4.80 -3.82 4.69
CA PHE A 422 -5.88 -4.16 3.78
C PHE A 422 -5.35 -4.64 2.41
N ILE A 423 -4.35 -3.96 1.83
CA ILE A 423 -3.70 -4.35 0.57
C ILE A 423 -3.06 -5.75 0.66
N VAL A 424 -2.36 -6.04 1.76
CA VAL A 424 -1.70 -7.33 1.97
C VAL A 424 -2.73 -8.44 2.18
N GLU A 425 -3.71 -8.23 3.07
CA GLU A 425 -4.74 -9.21 3.41
C GLU A 425 -5.62 -9.56 2.20
N ASN A 426 -5.93 -8.59 1.33
CA ASN A 426 -6.69 -8.80 0.10
C ASN A 426 -5.85 -9.26 -1.09
N LYS A 427 -4.54 -9.48 -0.88
CA LYS A 427 -3.56 -9.93 -1.89
C LYS A 427 -3.50 -9.00 -3.12
N LEU A 428 -3.65 -7.69 -2.91
CA LEU A 428 -3.65 -6.70 -3.99
C LEU A 428 -2.23 -6.43 -4.53
N GLY A 429 -2.13 -5.79 -5.68
CA GLY A 429 -0.86 -5.49 -6.38
C GLY A 429 0.07 -4.54 -5.62
N GLY A 430 -0.48 -3.61 -4.86
CA GLY A 430 0.30 -2.71 -4.02
C GLY A 430 -0.38 -1.39 -3.70
N ALA A 431 0.42 -0.36 -3.41
CA ALA A 431 -0.02 1.00 -3.09
C ALA A 431 0.51 2.02 -4.10
N MET A 432 -0.34 2.98 -4.45
CA MET A 432 0.02 4.17 -5.20
C MET A 432 -0.01 5.37 -4.25
N ILE A 433 0.98 6.25 -4.36
CA ILE A 433 1.10 7.44 -3.52
C ILE A 433 0.87 8.68 -4.37
N TYR A 434 -0.17 9.46 -4.04
CA TYR A 434 -0.42 10.76 -4.67
C TYR A 434 -0.39 11.87 -3.61
N SER A 435 0.66 12.68 -3.52
CA SER A 435 1.93 12.57 -4.25
C SER A 435 3.11 12.74 -3.30
N LEU A 436 4.32 12.38 -3.72
CA LEU A 436 5.51 12.62 -2.90
C LEU A 436 5.65 14.10 -2.51
N ASN A 437 5.20 15.01 -3.38
CA ASN A 437 5.27 16.45 -3.19
C ASN A 437 4.37 16.97 -2.07
N ALA A 438 3.27 16.27 -1.76
CA ALA A 438 2.34 16.65 -0.70
C ALA A 438 2.67 15.98 0.65
N ASP A 439 3.62 15.04 0.68
CA ASP A 439 4.11 14.42 1.92
C ASP A 439 5.17 15.32 2.60
N ASP A 440 5.46 15.05 3.87
CA ASP A 440 6.46 15.80 4.64
C ASP A 440 7.89 15.38 4.31
N TYR A 441 8.35 15.69 3.09
CA TYR A 441 9.71 15.39 2.64
C TYR A 441 10.79 16.06 3.49
N ALA A 442 10.51 17.23 4.07
CA ALA A 442 11.44 18.01 4.87
C ALA A 442 11.48 17.57 6.36
N GLY A 443 10.53 16.74 6.80
CA GLY A 443 10.46 16.24 8.18
C GLY A 443 10.07 17.33 9.18
N MET A 444 9.16 18.23 8.82
CA MET A 444 8.62 19.33 9.63
C MET A 444 7.57 18.87 10.64
N CYS A 445 6.86 17.76 10.41
CA CYS A 445 5.76 17.25 11.24
C CYS A 445 6.19 16.69 12.61
N ARG A 446 7.45 16.88 13.04
CA ARG A 446 8.00 16.29 14.26
C ARG A 446 7.19 16.71 15.49
N GLY A 447 6.48 15.75 16.09
CA GLY A 447 5.69 15.94 17.31
C GLY A 447 4.31 16.59 17.11
N ALA A 448 3.93 16.97 15.89
CA ALA A 448 2.63 17.56 15.59
C ALA A 448 1.52 16.51 15.54
N LEU A 449 1.79 15.37 14.90
CA LEU A 449 0.87 14.25 14.73
C LEU A 449 1.55 12.93 15.14
N PRO A 450 0.79 11.92 15.59
CA PRO A 450 1.33 10.59 15.85
C PRO A 450 1.94 9.98 14.57
N GLY A 451 3.20 9.54 14.64
CA GLY A 451 3.83 8.88 13.49
C GLY A 451 5.36 8.81 13.53
N ARG A 452 5.92 8.28 12.44
CA ARG A 452 7.39 8.16 12.27
C ARG A 452 8.02 9.53 12.14
N ALA A 453 9.15 9.72 12.83
CA ALA A 453 10.02 10.87 12.61
C ALA A 453 10.88 10.65 11.35
N GLY A 454 10.97 11.64 10.48
CA GLY A 454 11.74 11.59 9.22
C GLY A 454 10.98 12.21 8.06
N GLY A 455 11.65 12.33 6.91
CA GLY A 455 11.00 12.76 5.67
C GLY A 455 10.05 11.67 5.14
N PHE A 456 8.99 12.08 4.44
CA PHE A 456 7.97 11.22 3.82
C PHE A 456 7.27 10.24 4.77
N PRO A 457 6.73 10.67 5.92
CA PRO A 457 6.14 9.78 6.91
C PRO A 457 5.01 8.91 6.35
N LEU A 458 4.17 9.42 5.44
CA LEU A 458 3.07 8.65 4.86
C LEU A 458 3.56 7.66 3.79
N SER A 459 4.40 8.12 2.87
CA SER A 459 4.96 7.29 1.79
C SER A 459 5.86 6.17 2.35
N ALA A 460 6.68 6.49 3.35
CA ALA A 460 7.53 5.50 4.01
C ALA A 460 6.73 4.47 4.81
N THR A 461 5.58 4.85 5.38
CA THR A 461 4.70 3.90 6.09
C THR A 461 4.10 2.89 5.11
N SER A 462 3.64 3.34 3.95
CA SER A 462 3.17 2.46 2.86
C SER A 462 4.24 1.47 2.41
N SER A 463 5.49 1.93 2.35
CA SER A 463 6.64 1.14 1.90
C SER A 463 7.07 0.07 2.89
N VAL A 464 6.95 0.34 4.20
CA VAL A 464 7.47 -0.56 5.24
C VAL A 464 6.46 -1.62 5.66
N SER A 465 5.17 -1.39 5.44
CA SER A 465 4.13 -2.40 5.68
C SER A 465 4.23 -3.62 4.75
N GLY A 466 4.88 -3.46 3.59
CA GLY A 466 5.24 -4.57 2.69
C GLY A 466 6.32 -5.50 3.24
N GLU A 467 7.16 -5.03 4.17
CA GLU A 467 8.20 -5.82 4.83
C GLU A 467 7.85 -6.20 6.29
N VAL A 468 6.91 -5.48 6.94
CA VAL A 468 6.70 -5.57 8.41
C VAL A 468 5.96 -6.83 8.89
N PHE A 469 5.39 -7.65 8.01
CA PHE A 469 4.98 -9.00 8.43
C PHE A 469 6.16 -9.99 8.57
N ILE A 470 7.38 -9.61 8.19
CA ILE A 470 8.59 -10.42 8.39
C ILE A 470 9.39 -9.96 9.63
N ILE A 471 9.13 -8.78 10.21
CA ILE A 471 9.94 -8.23 11.32
C ILE A 471 9.07 -7.64 12.45
N ARG A 472 8.17 -8.46 13.02
CA ARG A 472 7.64 -8.23 14.38
C ARG A 472 8.03 -9.35 15.35
N VAL A 473 9.28 -9.81 15.25
CA VAL A 473 9.99 -10.57 16.31
C VAL A 473 11.26 -9.83 16.67
N ARG A 474 11.17 -8.58 17.16
CA ARG A 474 12.37 -7.89 17.68
C ARG A 474 12.14 -6.79 18.73
N LYS A 475 10.92 -6.64 19.27
CA LYS A 475 10.66 -5.68 20.36
C LYS A 475 10.03 -6.35 21.57
N ALA A 476 10.77 -7.29 22.15
CA ALA A 476 10.55 -7.77 23.52
C ALA A 476 11.93 -7.95 24.17
N ARG A 477 12.57 -6.84 24.54
CA ARG A 477 13.72 -6.81 25.46
C ARG A 477 14.00 -5.38 25.91
N ASP A 478 13.29 -4.98 26.96
CA ASP A 478 13.78 -4.06 27.99
C ASP A 478 13.28 -4.61 29.34
N THR A 479 14.09 -5.44 30.02
CA THR A 479 15.06 -5.09 31.06
C THR A 479 14.44 -4.59 32.38
N SER A 480 13.89 -5.52 33.18
CA SER A 480 13.71 -5.31 34.64
C SER A 480 13.41 -6.60 35.41
N ALA A 481 14.28 -7.61 35.31
CA ALA A 481 14.37 -8.66 36.33
C ALA A 481 15.71 -9.39 36.17
N LEU A 482 16.64 -9.17 37.11
CA LEU A 482 17.69 -10.10 37.57
C LEU A 482 18.82 -9.30 38.27
N ARG A 483 18.52 -8.81 39.47
CA ARG A 483 19.53 -8.66 40.53
C ARG A 483 19.17 -9.65 41.62
N ALA A 484 19.89 -10.78 41.69
CA ALA A 484 20.29 -11.46 42.93
C ALA A 484 20.82 -12.86 42.59
N ALA A 485 22.11 -13.09 42.84
CA ALA A 485 22.63 -14.24 43.60
C ALA A 485 24.13 -14.39 43.32
N ARG A 486 24.92 -13.90 44.27
CA ARG A 486 26.35 -14.17 44.42
C ARG A 486 26.48 -15.54 45.10
N TRP A 487 27.29 -16.47 44.59
CA TRP A 487 27.71 -17.63 45.38
C TRP A 487 29.23 -17.82 45.32
N ARG A 488 29.84 -17.85 46.52
CA ARG A 488 31.24 -18.18 46.78
C ARG A 488 31.41 -19.70 46.71
N GLY A 489 32.58 -20.13 46.23
CA GLY A 489 32.89 -21.54 46.01
C GLY A 489 33.29 -22.34 47.24
N ARG A 490 33.15 -23.66 47.11
CA ARG A 490 34.10 -24.71 47.54
C ARG A 490 33.65 -26.06 46.93
N ARG A 491 34.57 -26.75 46.26
CA ARG A 491 34.55 -28.22 45.95
C ARG A 491 35.31 -28.95 47.11
N PRO A 492 35.28 -30.30 47.28
CA PRO A 492 35.02 -31.34 46.27
C PRO A 492 34.31 -32.66 46.71
N ARG A 493 33.87 -33.43 45.69
CA ARG A 493 33.98 -34.91 45.46
C ARG A 493 32.64 -35.58 45.08
N GLY A 494 32.67 -36.38 44.01
CA GLY A 494 31.64 -37.38 43.66
C GLY A 494 31.21 -37.37 42.19
N ARG A 495 31.25 -38.53 41.54
CA ARG A 495 31.04 -38.81 40.11
C ARG A 495 29.58 -38.67 39.61
N ARG A 496 29.43 -38.25 38.34
CA ARG A 496 28.51 -38.71 37.24
C ARG A 496 27.74 -37.57 36.53
N GLY A 497 27.74 -37.62 35.19
CA GLY A 497 26.69 -37.06 34.31
C GLY A 497 26.93 -35.65 33.73
N PRO A 498 26.78 -35.45 32.39
CA PRO A 498 27.16 -34.20 31.73
C PRO A 498 25.98 -33.22 31.68
N GLN A 499 26.14 -31.98 32.16
CA GLN A 499 25.13 -30.94 31.95
C GLN A 499 25.72 -29.53 31.80
N LEU A 500 25.25 -28.88 30.73
CA LEU A 500 24.81 -27.47 30.70
C LEU A 500 25.86 -26.34 30.82
N GLY A 501 27.09 -26.56 30.35
CA GLY A 501 28.09 -25.48 30.22
C GLY A 501 28.24 -24.86 28.82
N ALA A 502 27.90 -25.58 27.74
CA ALA A 502 28.25 -25.18 26.38
C ALA A 502 27.19 -24.33 25.65
N ALA A 503 25.94 -24.28 26.13
CA ALA A 503 24.85 -23.57 25.47
C ALA A 503 24.94 -22.03 25.62
N ALA A 504 25.58 -21.52 26.68
CA ALA A 504 25.68 -20.08 26.91
C ALA A 504 26.78 -19.39 26.09
N ALA A 505 27.81 -20.13 25.64
CA ALA A 505 28.85 -19.61 24.77
C ALA A 505 28.43 -19.60 23.29
N ALA A 506 27.66 -20.61 22.85
CA ALA A 506 27.14 -20.69 21.48
C ALA A 506 26.09 -19.61 21.15
N LEU A 507 25.34 -19.13 22.17
CA LEU A 507 24.36 -18.06 22.01
C LEU A 507 24.98 -16.66 21.87
N ARG A 508 26.22 -16.45 22.33
CA ARG A 508 26.95 -15.19 22.11
C ARG A 508 27.63 -15.12 20.74
N ALA A 509 28.01 -16.25 20.15
CA ALA A 509 28.57 -16.30 18.79
C ALA A 509 27.50 -16.18 17.68
N ARG A 510 26.24 -16.56 17.95
CA ARG A 510 25.15 -16.57 16.96
C ARG A 510 24.51 -15.20 16.69
N ALA A 511 24.73 -14.19 17.53
CA ALA A 511 24.24 -12.83 17.25
C ALA A 511 25.17 -12.02 16.33
N ALA A 512 26.43 -12.44 16.15
CA ALA A 512 27.40 -11.77 15.27
C ALA A 512 27.36 -12.27 13.81
N ALA A 513 26.87 -13.49 13.57
CA ALA A 513 26.90 -14.10 12.24
C ALA A 513 25.84 -13.55 11.26
N CYS A 514 24.72 -13.01 11.74
CA CYS A 514 23.68 -12.46 10.87
C CYS A 514 24.02 -11.06 10.31
N SER A 515 25.03 -10.38 10.89
CA SER A 515 25.50 -9.06 10.44
C SER A 515 26.79 -9.14 9.60
N SER A 516 27.55 -10.24 9.66
CA SER A 516 28.79 -10.39 8.88
C SER A 516 28.62 -11.14 7.55
N ILE A 517 27.44 -11.71 7.26
CA ILE A 517 27.21 -12.53 6.07
C ILE A 517 26.73 -11.71 4.85
N GLN A 518 26.17 -10.50 5.03
CA GLN A 518 25.89 -9.59 3.91
C GLN A 518 27.13 -8.84 3.38
N ASN A 519 28.23 -8.77 4.15
CA ASN A 519 29.46 -8.08 3.73
C ASN A 519 30.56 -9.00 3.19
N ARG A 520 30.39 -10.33 3.19
CA ARG A 520 31.40 -11.29 2.69
C ARG A 520 31.08 -11.99 1.37
N THR A 521 29.84 -11.89 0.87
CA THR A 521 29.46 -12.35 -0.48
C THR A 521 29.80 -11.36 -1.60
N ARG A 522 30.31 -10.17 -1.27
CA ARG A 522 30.83 -9.18 -2.26
C ARG A 522 32.34 -9.27 -2.56
N ARG A 523 33.05 -10.28 -2.06
CA ARG A 523 34.51 -10.44 -2.27
C ARG A 523 34.97 -11.77 -2.85
N ILE A 524 34.06 -12.58 -3.41
CA ILE A 524 34.42 -13.85 -4.09
C ILE A 524 33.70 -13.92 -5.44
N HIS A 525 33.96 -12.94 -6.30
CA HIS A 525 33.75 -13.04 -7.75
C HIS A 525 34.69 -12.02 -8.42
N TYR A 526 35.98 -12.20 -8.17
CA TYR A 526 37.09 -11.73 -8.99
C TYR A 526 38.33 -12.43 -8.44
N THR A 527 38.57 -13.67 -8.89
CA THR A 527 39.89 -14.29 -9.04
C THR A 527 39.71 -15.74 -9.53
N SER A 528 40.55 -16.08 -10.51
CA SER A 528 40.88 -17.38 -11.10
C SER A 528 39.94 -18.03 -12.13
N ASN A 529 40.46 -17.95 -13.36
CA ASN A 529 40.27 -18.72 -14.60
C ASN A 529 39.07 -18.42 -15.48
#